data_AF-A0A1S2Y1A6-F1
#
_entry.id   AF-A0A1S2Y1A6-F1
#
_cell.length_a   1.000
_cell.length_b   1.000
_cell.length_c   1.000
_cell.angle_alpha   90.00
_cell.angle_beta   90.00
_cell.angle_gamma   90.00
#
_symmetry.space_group_name_H-M   'P 1'
#
loop_
_entity.id
_entity.type
_entity.pdbx_description
1 polymer ?
#
loop_
_entity_poly.entity_id
_entity_poly.type
_entity_poly.pdbx_seq_one_letter_code
_entity_poly.pdbx_strand_id
1 'polypeptide(L)'
;MASVSAAASIVKNELRSHEVAIAELNALPSSRTVYQRNGNLFFRTSIQTATSMEQKQLDSAKAKLKNLNSSSKSYARTWVVQ
;
A
#
# COMPACT_ATOMS: atom_id res chain seq x y z
N MET A 1 15.75 2.95 -16.08
CA MET A 1 14.57 2.06 -16.07
C MET A 1 14.59 1.01 -14.96
N ALA A 2 15.72 0.36 -14.65
CA ALA A 2 15.81 -0.67 -13.58
C ALA A 2 15.37 -0.20 -12.16
N SER A 3 15.65 1.07 -11.80
CA SER A 3 15.24 1.63 -10.50
C SER A 3 13.71 1.82 -10.37
N VAL A 4 13.03 2.20 -11.46
CA VAL A 4 11.57 2.41 -11.46
C VAL A 4 10.80 1.09 -11.42
N SER A 5 11.30 0.05 -12.10
CA SER A 5 10.69 -1.28 -12.07
C SER A 5 10.80 -1.92 -10.68
N ALA A 6 11.94 -1.76 -10.00
CA ALA A 6 12.12 -2.25 -8.63
C ALA A 6 11.22 -1.51 -7.62
N ALA A 7 11.09 -0.19 -7.74
CA ALA A 7 10.16 0.59 -6.93
C ALA A 7 8.71 0.17 -7.15
N ALA A 8 8.32 -0.11 -8.39
CA ALA A 8 6.97 -0.57 -8.72
C ALA A 8 6.66 -1.97 -8.15
N SER A 9 7.63 -2.90 -8.13
CA SER A 9 7.43 -4.21 -7.50
C SER A 9 7.27 -4.12 -5.98
N ILE A 10 8.03 -3.24 -5.31
CA ILE A 10 7.89 -3.00 -3.88
C ILE A 10 6.48 -2.48 -3.56
N VAL A 11 6.01 -1.46 -4.29
CA VAL A 11 4.66 -0.91 -4.09
C VAL A 11 3.56 -1.94 -4.37
N LYS A 12 3.73 -2.82 -5.37
CA LYS A 12 2.78 -3.92 -5.62
C LYS A 12 2.73 -4.93 -4.47
N ASN A 13 3.86 -5.21 -3.84
CA ASN A 13 3.90 -6.07 -2.66
C ASN A 13 3.22 -5.40 -1.46
N GLU A 14 3.46 -4.11 -1.23
CA GLU A 14 2.77 -3.32 -0.20
C GLU A 14 1.25 -3.37 -0.41
N LEU A 15 0.77 -3.16 -1.64
CA LEU A 15 -0.66 -3.25 -1.97
C LEU A 15 -1.27 -4.58 -1.56
N ARG A 16 -0.64 -5.70 -1.95
CA ARG A 16 -1.13 -7.04 -1.61
C ARG A 16 -1.16 -7.26 -0.09
N SER A 17 -0.13 -6.79 0.63
CA SER A 17 -0.09 -6.90 2.09
C SER A 17 -1.24 -6.13 2.74
N HIS A 18 -1.54 -4.92 2.28
CA HIS A 18 -2.68 -4.14 2.79
C HIS A 18 -4.02 -4.79 2.46
N GLU A 19 -4.20 -5.35 1.25
CA GLU A 19 -5.40 -6.08 0.87
C GLU A 19 -5.64 -7.31 1.77
N VAL A 20 -4.59 -8.08 2.03
CA VAL A 20 -4.64 -9.23 2.94
C VAL A 20 -4.97 -8.78 4.36
N ALA A 21 -4.31 -7.75 4.87
CA ALA A 21 -4.57 -7.24 6.22
C ALA A 21 -6.03 -6.79 6.41
N ILE A 22 -6.62 -6.12 5.42
CA ILE A 22 -8.04 -5.73 5.44
C ILE A 22 -8.94 -6.96 5.47
N ALA A 23 -8.67 -7.96 4.63
CA ALA A 23 -9.44 -9.20 4.60
C ALA A 23 -9.35 -9.97 5.92
N GLU A 24 -8.15 -10.07 6.51
CA GLU A 24 -7.93 -10.69 7.82
C GLU A 24 -8.64 -9.94 8.94
N LEU A 25 -8.56 -8.61 8.97
CA LEU A 25 -9.26 -7.78 9.95
C LEU A 25 -10.78 -7.95 9.87
N ASN A 26 -11.33 -8.01 8.67
CA ASN A 26 -12.76 -8.23 8.45
C ASN A 26 -13.23 -9.65 8.80
N ALA A 27 -12.33 -10.63 8.78
CA ALA A 27 -12.63 -12.00 9.19
C ALA A 27 -12.62 -12.19 10.72
N LEU A 28 -12.05 -11.24 11.48
CA LEU A 28 -12.03 -11.30 12.93
C LEU A 28 -13.41 -10.94 13.52
N PRO A 29 -13.80 -11.56 14.66
CA PRO A 29 -15.00 -11.14 15.36
C PRO A 29 -14.82 -9.73 15.93
N SER A 30 -15.89 -8.92 15.92
CA SER A 30 -15.86 -7.50 16.32
C SER A 30 -15.37 -7.24 17.74
N SER A 31 -15.48 -8.23 18.64
CA SER A 31 -15.00 -8.17 20.02
C SER A 31 -13.51 -8.46 20.17
N ARG A 32 -12.83 -8.93 19.11
CA ARG A 32 -11.40 -9.24 19.15
C ARG A 32 -10.61 -7.96 19.35
N THR A 33 -9.68 -8.00 20.31
CA THR A 33 -8.73 -6.90 20.49
C THR A 33 -7.63 -7.00 19.42
N VAL A 34 -7.32 -5.88 18.78
CA VAL A 34 -6.25 -5.74 17.80
C VAL A 34 -5.26 -4.66 18.26
N TYR A 35 -4.04 -4.73 17.74
CA TYR A 35 -2.96 -3.82 18.10
C TYR A 35 -2.31 -3.26 16.85
N GLN A 36 -2.05 -1.97 16.85
CA GLN A 36 -1.22 -1.32 15.86
C GLN A 36 0.20 -1.21 16.38
N ARG A 37 1.16 -1.66 15.57
CA ARG A 37 2.58 -1.51 15.84
C ARG A 37 3.08 -0.18 15.28
N ASN A 38 3.76 0.62 16.10
CA ASN A 38 4.52 1.78 15.68
C ASN A 38 5.93 1.70 16.28
N GLY A 39 6.91 1.34 15.44
CA GLY A 39 8.25 0.98 15.89
C GLY A 39 8.22 -0.23 16.83
N ASN A 40 8.64 -0.02 18.08
CA ASN A 40 8.65 -1.04 19.13
C ASN A 40 7.43 -0.98 20.07
N LEU A 41 6.51 -0.04 19.84
CA LEU A 41 5.33 0.15 20.67
C LEU A 41 4.09 -0.45 20.01
N PHE A 42 3.21 -1.03 20.82
CA PHE A 42 1.94 -1.60 20.42
C PHE A 42 0.80 -0.82 21.06
N PHE A 43 -0.06 -0.23 20.24
CA PHE A 43 -1.21 0.55 20.69
C PHE A 43 -2.47 -0.27 20.46
N ARG A 44 -3.26 -0.47 21.52
CA ARG A 44 -4.56 -1.12 21.40
C ARG A 44 -5.47 -0.28 20.51
N THR A 45 -6.16 -0.92 19.58
CA THR A 45 -7.11 -0.25 18.69
C THR A 45 -8.33 -1.15 18.43
N SER A 46 -9.34 -0.61 17.74
CA SER A 46 -10.51 -1.38 17.28
C SER A 46 -10.29 -1.90 15.87
N ILE A 47 -11.00 -2.98 15.50
CA ILE A 47 -10.98 -3.52 14.12
C ILE A 47 -11.40 -2.44 13.11
N GLN A 48 -12.41 -1.63 13.43
CA GLN A 48 -12.89 -0.58 12.54
C GLN A 48 -11.82 0.49 12.28
N THR A 49 -11.12 0.93 13.33
CA THR A 49 -10.02 1.89 13.21
C THR A 49 -8.85 1.28 12.45
N ALA A 50 -8.43 0.05 12.78
CA ALA A 50 -7.37 -0.65 12.06
C ALA A 50 -7.68 -0.80 10.56
N THR A 51 -8.92 -1.18 10.23
CA THR A 51 -9.37 -1.34 8.84
C THR A 51 -9.35 -0.01 8.08
N SER A 52 -9.81 1.07 8.73
CA SER A 52 -9.79 2.42 8.14
C SER A 52 -8.35 2.90 7.87
N MET A 53 -7.42 2.55 8.75
CA MET A 53 -6.00 2.88 8.58
C MET A 53 -5.37 2.09 7.44
N GLU A 54 -5.62 0.77 7.37
CA GLU A 54 -5.13 -0.06 6.25
C GLU A 54 -5.71 0.40 4.91
N GLN A 55 -6.99 0.77 4.86
CA GLN A 55 -7.61 1.32 3.65
C GLN A 55 -6.91 2.61 3.19
N LYS A 56 -6.59 3.52 4.12
CA LYS A 56 -5.85 4.75 3.81
C LYS A 56 -4.46 4.47 3.24
N GLN A 57 -3.77 3.45 3.77
CA GLN A 57 -2.45 3.04 3.25
C GLN A 57 -2.56 2.40 1.87
N LEU A 58 -3.56 1.55 1.66
CA LEU A 58 -3.85 0.95 0.36
C LEU A 58 -4.09 2.02 -0.71
N ASP A 59 -4.92 3.03 -0.41
CA ASP A 59 -5.22 4.11 -1.36
C ASP A 59 -3.98 4.96 -1.67
N SER A 60 -3.14 5.21 -0.67
CA SER A 60 -1.86 5.91 -0.83
C SER A 60 -0.90 5.13 -1.72
N ALA A 61 -0.79 3.80 -1.53
CA ALA A 61 0.03 2.92 -2.35
C ALA A 61 -0.50 2.84 -3.81
N LYS A 62 -1.83 2.81 -4.01
CA LYS A 62 -2.45 2.86 -5.35
C LYS A 62 -2.10 4.15 -6.08
N ALA A 63 -2.18 5.29 -5.39
CA ALA A 63 -1.79 6.58 -5.94
C ALA A 63 -0.30 6.63 -6.31
N LYS A 64 0.58 6.12 -5.43
CA LYS A 64 2.02 6.01 -5.69
C LYS A 64 2.33 5.15 -6.92
N LEU A 65 1.68 3.99 -7.06
CA LEU A 65 1.84 3.12 -8.23
C LEU A 65 1.40 3.80 -9.53
N LYS A 66 0.27 4.52 -9.50
CA LYS A 66 -0.21 5.30 -10.65
C LYS A 66 0.82 6.33 -11.10
N ASN A 67 1.44 7.04 -10.15
CA ASN A 67 2.46 8.04 -10.43
C ASN A 67 3.74 7.44 -11.02
N LEU A 68 4.21 6.30 -10.49
CA LEU A 68 5.37 5.61 -11.05
C LEU A 68 5.12 5.18 -12.51
N ASN A 69 3.90 4.72 -12.80
CA ASN A 69 3.52 4.31 -14.14
C ASN A 69 3.40 5.50 -15.11
N SER A 70 2.88 6.65 -14.66
CA SER A 70 2.82 7.86 -15.48
C SER A 70 4.21 8.45 -15.75
N SER A 71 5.10 8.47 -14.76
CA SER A 71 6.50 8.88 -14.93
C SER A 71 7.22 7.97 -15.93
N SER A 72 7.05 6.65 -15.84
CA SER A 72 7.62 5.71 -16.82
C SER A 72 7.17 5.99 -18.25
N LYS A 73 5.89 6.32 -18.46
CA LYS A 73 5.34 6.68 -19.78
C LYS A 73 5.82 8.03 -20.30
N SER A 74 6.24 8.95 -19.42
CA SER A 74 6.83 10.23 -19.80
C SER A 74 8.23 10.02 -20.40
N TYR A 75 9.08 9.26 -19.70
CA TYR A 75 10.44 8.95 -20.16
C TYR A 75 10.48 8.15 -21.47
N ALA A 76 9.48 7.32 -21.75
CA ALA A 76 9.38 6.58 -23.01
C ALA A 76 9.02 7.47 -24.23
N ARG A 77 8.43 8.65 -24.01
CA ARG A 77 7.97 9.55 -25.08
C ARG A 77 9.01 10.58 -25.53
N THR A 78 10.04 10.85 -24.72
CA THR A 78 11.08 11.84 -25.03
C THR A 78 12.21 11.34 -25.94
N TRP A 79 12.22 10.06 -26.34
CA TRP A 79 13.27 9.47 -27.19
C TRP A 79 12.87 9.23 -28.65
N VAL A 80 11.73 9.75 -29.11
CA VAL A 80 11.28 9.63 -30.51
C VAL A 80 11.34 10.99 -31.19
N VAL A 81 12.55 11.49 -31.46
CA VAL A 81 12.82 12.49 -32.50
C VAL A 81 14.24 12.26 -33.03
N GLN A 82 14.34 11.73 -34.25
CA GLN A 82 15.51 11.82 -35.11
C GLN A 82 15.03 12.03 -36.55
#